data_AF-A0AAJ7SL53-F1
#
_entry.id   AF-A0AAJ7SL53-F1
#
_cell.length_a   1.000
_cell.length_b   1.000
_cell.length_c   1.000
_cell.angle_alpha   90.00
_cell.angle_beta   90.00
_cell.angle_gamma   90.00
#
_symmetry.space_group_name_H-M   'P 1'
#
loop_
_entity.id
_entity.type
_entity.pdbx_description
1 polymer ?
#
loop_
_entity_poly.entity_id
_entity_poly.type
_entity_poly.pdbx_seq_one_letter_code
_entity_poly.pdbx_strand_id
1 'polypeptide(L)'
;MELPVCTFQLPDMAVYSEDFRSFLERDLIEMATLLALENSGRLNWWTKVGVNLQRLLPLATTGDGNCLLHAASLGMWGFHDRNLALRKALHGLVHGTAPPDSGDNHNHHQQHHNHNQHQQHHHQQQQQREAGDWQRWRVRALKSRWRWQQAMQNEEVGLAAAVSSSSVVVA
;
A
#
# COMPACT_ATOMS: atom_id res chain seq x y z
N MET A 1 35.18 11.66 11.51
CA MET A 1 35.32 10.19 11.46
C MET A 1 34.30 9.69 10.46
N GLU A 2 34.75 9.19 9.31
CA GLU A 2 33.88 8.46 8.39
C GLU A 2 33.61 7.07 8.99
N LEU A 3 32.35 6.69 9.11
CA LEU A 3 31.99 5.32 9.51
C LEU A 3 32.13 4.42 8.28
N PRO A 4 32.78 3.25 8.38
CA PRO A 4 32.94 2.36 7.24
C PRO A 4 31.58 1.88 6.74
N VAL A 5 31.45 1.75 5.42
CA VAL A 5 30.30 1.10 4.79
C VAL A 5 30.38 -0.38 5.11
N CYS A 6 29.50 -0.85 5.97
CA CYS A 6 29.40 -2.26 6.33
C CYS A 6 27.93 -2.69 6.37
N THR A 7 27.72 -4.00 6.22
CA THR A 7 26.42 -4.64 6.29
C THR A 7 26.52 -5.76 7.30
N PHE A 8 25.63 -5.75 8.29
CA PHE A 8 25.54 -6.80 9.27
C PHE A 8 24.78 -8.00 8.70
N GLN A 9 25.31 -9.19 8.91
CA GLN A 9 24.64 -10.45 8.61
C GLN A 9 24.59 -11.29 9.89
N LEU A 10 23.42 -11.88 10.15
CA LEU A 10 23.30 -12.85 11.24
C LEU A 10 24.19 -14.07 10.96
N PRO A 11 24.87 -14.62 11.98
CA PRO A 11 25.52 -15.91 11.84
C PRO A 11 24.47 -16.99 11.54
N ASP A 12 24.91 -18.09 10.94
CA ASP A 12 24.02 -19.24 10.74
C ASP A 12 23.55 -19.76 12.11
N MET A 13 22.24 -19.65 12.36
CA MET A 13 21.63 -20.09 13.61
C MET A 13 21.27 -21.57 13.58
N ALA A 14 21.29 -22.23 12.42
CA ALA A 14 20.96 -23.65 12.29
C ALA A 14 22.02 -24.57 12.92
N VAL A 15 23.22 -24.04 13.20
CA VAL A 15 24.30 -24.78 13.86
C VAL A 15 24.05 -24.99 15.36
N TYR A 16 23.07 -24.30 15.95
CA TYR A 16 22.76 -24.38 17.37
C TYR A 16 21.63 -25.36 17.69
N SER A 17 21.53 -25.77 18.96
CA SER A 17 20.41 -26.60 19.44
C SER A 17 19.08 -25.88 19.28
N GLU A 18 17.99 -26.65 19.16
CA GLU A 18 16.64 -26.10 18.97
C GLU A 18 16.24 -25.13 20.09
N ASP A 19 16.53 -25.47 21.34
CA ASP A 19 16.22 -24.62 22.50
C ASP A 19 16.96 -23.28 22.42
N PHE A 20 18.26 -23.30 22.09
CA PHE A 20 19.06 -22.07 22.00
C PHE A 20 18.70 -21.24 20.78
N ARG A 21 18.44 -21.89 19.63
CA ARG A 21 17.95 -21.24 18.42
C ARG A 21 16.62 -20.54 18.68
N SER A 22 15.68 -21.20 19.35
CA SER A 22 14.38 -20.63 19.69
C SER A 22 14.52 -19.44 20.65
N PHE A 23 15.45 -19.52 21.61
CA PHE A 23 15.78 -18.40 22.48
C PHE A 23 16.32 -17.19 21.69
N LEU A 24 17.28 -17.41 20.78
CA LEU A 24 17.82 -16.36 19.92
C LEU A 24 16.76 -15.77 18.99
N GLU A 25 15.94 -16.60 18.37
CA GLU A 25 14.88 -16.16 17.45
C GLU A 25 13.86 -15.29 18.18
N ARG A 26 13.48 -15.64 19.41
CA ARG A 26 12.55 -14.85 20.22
C ARG A 26 13.09 -13.48 20.59
N ASP A 27 14.38 -13.39 20.93
CA ASP A 27 14.98 -12.14 21.42
C ASP A 27 15.50 -11.24 20.28
N LEU A 28 15.94 -11.83 19.16
CA LEU A 28 16.56 -11.09 18.06
C LEU A 28 15.60 -10.78 16.93
N ILE A 29 14.56 -11.59 16.68
CA ILE A 29 13.72 -11.49 15.48
C ILE A 29 12.34 -10.95 15.84
N GLU A 30 11.90 -9.92 15.11
CA GLU A 30 10.56 -9.38 15.26
C GLU A 30 9.54 -10.26 14.54
N MET A 31 9.14 -11.34 15.21
CA MET A 31 8.36 -12.44 14.62
C MET A 31 7.00 -11.99 14.07
N ALA A 32 6.33 -11.06 14.76
CA ALA A 32 5.02 -10.57 14.33
C ALA A 32 5.13 -9.83 12.98
N THR A 33 6.15 -8.98 12.82
CA THR A 33 6.41 -8.26 11.57
C THR A 33 6.82 -9.22 10.45
N LEU A 34 7.68 -10.20 10.75
CA LEU A 34 8.10 -11.23 9.79
C LEU A 34 6.88 -11.97 9.21
N LEU A 35 6.03 -12.52 10.08
CA LEU A 35 4.83 -13.26 9.67
C LEU A 35 3.85 -12.39 8.90
N ALA A 36 3.61 -11.15 9.34
CA ALA A 36 2.69 -10.23 8.65
C ALA A 36 3.17 -9.89 7.23
N LEU A 37 4.46 -9.65 7.05
CA LEU A 37 5.03 -9.32 5.74
C LEU A 37 5.12 -10.53 4.81
N GLU A 38 5.42 -11.71 5.34
CA GLU A 38 5.43 -12.96 4.55
C GLU A 38 4.01 -13.36 4.13
N ASN A 39 3.05 -13.29 5.03
CA ASN A 39 1.65 -13.65 4.75
C ASN A 39 1.00 -12.69 3.75
N SER A 40 1.40 -11.41 3.76
CA SER A 40 0.95 -10.43 2.77
C SER A 40 1.72 -10.47 1.45
N GLY A 41 2.68 -11.39 1.29
CA GLY A 41 3.50 -11.53 0.08
C GLY A 41 4.47 -10.36 -0.15
N ARG A 42 4.79 -9.58 0.89
CA ARG A 42 5.65 -8.39 0.81
C ARG A 42 7.11 -8.69 1.14
N LEU A 43 7.37 -9.73 1.95
CA LEU A 43 8.72 -10.16 2.33
C LEU A 43 8.91 -11.65 2.04
N ASN A 44 10.12 -12.05 1.66
CA ASN A 44 10.55 -13.43 1.41
C ASN A 44 9.68 -14.21 0.40
N TRP A 45 8.86 -13.53 -0.41
CA TRP A 45 8.02 -14.17 -1.43
C TRP A 45 8.87 -14.93 -2.47
N TRP A 46 10.12 -14.47 -2.70
CA TRP A 46 11.08 -15.09 -3.62
C TRP A 46 11.58 -16.46 -3.15
N THR A 47 11.51 -16.76 -1.83
CA THR A 47 11.95 -18.06 -1.29
C THR A 47 11.11 -19.23 -1.82
N LYS A 48 9.93 -18.95 -2.38
CA LYS A 48 9.04 -19.94 -3.01
C LYS A 48 9.30 -20.15 -4.50
N VAL A 49 10.10 -19.27 -5.13
CA VAL A 49 10.26 -19.20 -6.60
C VAL A 49 11.65 -19.66 -7.05
N GLY A 50 12.68 -19.49 -6.21
CA GLY A 50 14.07 -19.85 -6.54
C GLY A 50 14.68 -20.78 -5.51
N VAL A 51 15.61 -21.64 -5.96
CA VAL A 51 16.49 -22.41 -5.09
C VAL A 51 17.65 -21.52 -4.62
N ASN A 52 17.93 -21.55 -3.31
CA ASN A 52 19.10 -20.93 -2.65
C ASN A 52 19.11 -19.40 -2.47
N LEU A 53 17.96 -18.72 -2.43
CA LEU A 53 17.91 -17.31 -2.02
C LEU A 53 17.76 -17.17 -0.50
N GLN A 54 18.58 -16.29 0.11
CA GLN A 54 18.59 -16.08 1.56
C GLN A 54 17.27 -15.46 2.03
N ARG A 55 16.71 -16.03 3.10
CA ARG A 55 15.55 -15.47 3.80
C ARG A 55 16.00 -14.27 4.63
N LEU A 56 15.29 -13.16 4.52
CA LEU A 56 15.52 -11.98 5.36
C LEU A 56 14.76 -12.10 6.67
N LEU A 57 15.41 -11.73 7.76
CA LEU A 57 14.86 -11.75 9.12
C LEU A 57 14.84 -10.32 9.68
N PRO A 58 13.68 -9.74 9.99
CA PRO A 58 13.61 -8.41 10.61
C PRO A 58 14.12 -8.49 12.04
N LEU A 59 15.18 -7.75 12.34
CA LEU A 59 15.73 -7.66 13.70
C LEU A 59 14.83 -6.81 14.60
N ALA A 60 14.67 -7.24 15.85
CA ALA A 60 13.89 -6.54 16.85
C ALA A 60 14.52 -5.19 17.23
N THR A 61 13.70 -4.14 17.22
CA THR A 61 14.08 -2.80 17.66
C THR A 61 13.34 -2.43 18.94
N THR A 62 13.99 -1.65 19.81
CA THR A 62 13.32 -1.04 20.96
C THR A 62 12.26 -0.02 20.51
N GLY A 63 11.12 -0.03 21.21
CA GLY A 63 9.97 0.85 20.95
C GLY A 63 10.06 2.21 21.63
N ASP A 64 11.23 2.84 21.68
CA ASP A 64 11.48 4.12 22.37
C ASP A 64 11.29 5.36 21.45
N GLY A 65 10.76 5.15 20.25
CA GLY A 65 10.58 6.19 19.24
C GLY A 65 11.84 6.48 18.40
N ASN A 66 12.95 5.75 18.57
CA ASN A 66 14.13 5.80 17.71
C ASN A 66 14.26 4.58 16.77
N CYS A 67 13.18 3.82 16.59
CA CYS A 67 13.18 2.53 15.89
C CYS A 67 13.75 2.58 14.46
N LEU A 68 13.50 3.65 13.71
CA LEU A 68 14.07 3.84 12.36
C LEU A 68 15.60 3.81 12.38
N LEU A 69 16.21 4.52 13.32
CA LEU A 69 17.66 4.65 13.40
C LEU A 69 18.29 3.47 14.13
N HIS A 70 17.55 2.83 15.04
CA HIS A 70 17.90 1.50 15.50
C HIS A 70 17.96 0.48 14.36
N ALA A 71 16.96 0.44 13.48
CA ALA A 71 16.93 -0.48 12.35
C ALA A 71 18.08 -0.22 11.37
N ALA A 72 18.36 1.05 11.05
CA ALA A 72 19.50 1.42 10.21
C ALA A 72 20.84 1.00 10.83
N SER A 73 21.05 1.32 12.11
CA SER A 73 22.26 0.96 12.85
C SER A 73 22.45 -0.56 12.98
N LEU A 74 21.37 -1.31 13.19
CA LEU A 74 21.40 -2.78 13.20
C LEU A 74 21.79 -3.33 11.83
N GLY A 75 21.21 -2.83 10.75
CA GLY A 75 21.51 -3.30 9.39
C GLY A 75 22.95 -3.03 8.95
N MET A 76 23.58 -1.97 9.45
CA MET A 76 24.97 -1.64 9.13
C MET A 76 25.97 -2.30 10.08
N TRP A 77 25.75 -2.15 11.38
CA TRP A 77 26.76 -2.47 12.40
C TRP A 77 26.33 -3.54 13.43
N GLY A 78 25.08 -4.00 13.39
CA GLY A 78 24.60 -5.04 14.29
C GLY A 78 24.30 -4.57 15.73
N PHE A 79 24.19 -3.26 15.96
CA PHE A 79 23.77 -2.71 17.26
C PHE A 79 22.79 -1.56 17.12
N HIS A 80 21.94 -1.37 18.13
CA HIS A 80 20.99 -0.25 18.21
C HIS A 80 21.73 1.10 18.37
N ASP A 81 21.20 2.17 17.75
CA ASP A 81 21.63 3.57 17.97
C ASP A 81 21.32 4.09 19.40
N ARG A 82 21.90 3.48 20.44
CA ARG A 82 21.66 3.83 21.85
C ARG A 82 22.27 5.17 22.25
N ASN A 83 23.37 5.55 21.59
CA ASN A 83 24.06 6.82 21.84
C ASN A 83 23.43 8.01 21.09
N LEU A 84 22.36 7.75 20.32
CA LEU A 84 21.64 8.72 19.50
C LEU A 84 22.55 9.41 18.48
N ALA A 85 23.59 8.73 18.01
CA ALA A 85 24.57 9.31 17.10
C ALA A 85 23.90 9.58 15.74
N LEU A 86 23.20 8.58 15.21
CA LEU A 86 22.43 8.75 13.97
C LEU A 86 21.29 9.76 14.17
N ARG A 87 20.61 9.72 15.32
CA ARG A 87 19.49 10.64 15.61
C ARG A 87 19.93 12.09 15.63
N LYS A 88 21.05 12.38 16.29
CA LYS A 88 21.64 13.73 16.34
C LYS A 88 22.12 14.17 14.97
N ALA A 89 22.74 13.27 14.19
CA ALA A 89 23.16 13.57 12.83
C ALA A 89 21.97 13.91 11.92
N LEU A 90 20.89 13.11 11.96
CA LEU A 90 19.67 13.37 11.21
C LEU A 90 19.00 14.68 11.64
N HIS A 91 18.93 14.94 12.94
CA HIS A 91 18.39 16.19 13.46
C HIS A 91 19.20 17.39 12.94
N GLY A 92 20.53 17.32 12.99
CA GLY A 92 21.40 18.38 12.48
C GLY A 92 21.22 18.60 10.99
N LEU A 93 21.08 17.52 10.22
CA LEU A 93 20.80 17.58 8.79
C LEU A 93 19.48 18.29 8.48
N VAL A 94 18.40 17.92 9.17
CA VAL A 94 17.07 18.50 8.94
C VAL A 94 17.02 19.98 9.31
N HIS A 95 17.75 20.39 10.36
CA HIS A 95 17.76 21.77 10.85
C HIS A 95 18.87 22.63 10.24
N GLY A 96 19.64 22.10 9.28
CA GLY A 96 20.73 22.85 8.64
C GLY A 96 21.90 23.18 9.58
N THR A 97 22.03 22.47 10.70
CA THR A 97 23.19 22.56 11.59
C THR A 97 24.25 21.50 11.28
N ALA A 98 23.98 20.65 10.30
CA ALA A 98 24.95 19.76 9.68
C ALA A 98 25.97 20.53 8.82
N PRO A 99 27.17 19.98 8.62
CA PRO A 99 28.21 20.61 7.80
C PRO A 99 27.73 20.93 6.38
N PRO A 100 28.27 21.99 5.75
CA PRO A 100 27.75 22.60 4.52
C PRO A 100 27.69 21.69 3.28
N ASP A 101 28.34 20.52 3.32
CA ASP A 101 28.33 19.53 2.23
C ASP A 101 27.05 18.65 2.20
N SER A 102 26.13 18.84 3.15
CA SER A 102 24.83 18.16 3.15
C SER A 102 23.81 18.93 2.31
N GLY A 103 23.61 18.50 1.07
CA GLY A 103 22.75 19.19 0.09
C GLY A 103 21.34 19.57 0.56
N ASP A 104 20.75 20.55 -0.14
CA ASP A 104 19.47 21.21 0.20
C ASP A 104 18.28 20.23 0.27
N ASN A 105 18.04 19.68 1.46
CA ASN A 105 16.95 18.74 1.72
C ASN A 105 15.57 19.44 1.80
N HIS A 106 15.54 20.73 2.15
CA HIS A 106 14.31 21.51 2.29
C HIS A 106 13.54 21.63 0.96
N ASN A 107 14.24 21.90 -0.13
CA ASN A 107 13.61 22.07 -1.45
C ASN A 107 12.98 20.77 -1.96
N HIS A 108 13.68 19.64 -1.79
CA HIS A 108 13.17 18.34 -2.19
C HIS A 108 11.92 17.94 -1.37
N HIS A 109 11.95 18.16 -0.04
CA HIS A 109 10.80 17.85 0.82
C HIS A 109 9.56 18.67 0.41
N GLN A 110 9.74 19.96 0.12
CA GLN A 110 8.66 20.83 -0.34
C GLN A 110 8.08 20.38 -1.69
N GLN A 111 8.94 19.98 -2.63
CA GLN A 111 8.52 19.48 -3.93
C GLN A 111 7.71 18.18 -3.81
N HIS A 112 8.16 17.22 -3.00
CA HIS A 112 7.41 15.99 -2.75
C HIS A 112 6.05 16.26 -2.10
N HIS A 113 5.99 17.19 -1.13
CA HIS A 113 4.73 17.57 -0.50
C HIS A 113 3.75 18.16 -1.52
N ASN A 114 4.20 19.09 -2.34
CA ASN A 114 3.40 19.70 -3.39
C ASN A 114 2.91 18.63 -4.40
N HIS A 115 3.77 17.71 -4.81
CA HIS A 115 3.42 16.64 -5.74
C HIS A 115 2.32 15.73 -5.19
N ASN A 116 2.45 15.30 -3.93
CA ASN A 116 1.43 14.46 -3.29
C ASN A 116 0.09 15.18 -3.15
N GLN A 117 0.09 16.47 -2.81
CA GLN A 117 -1.15 17.26 -2.74
C GLN A 117 -1.83 17.35 -4.11
N HIS A 118 -1.08 17.61 -5.18
CA HIS A 118 -1.63 17.65 -6.54
C HIS A 118 -2.27 16.31 -6.93
N GLN A 119 -1.60 15.19 -6.65
CA GLN A 119 -2.16 13.86 -6.92
C GLN A 119 -3.47 13.62 -6.18
N GLN A 120 -3.55 14.01 -4.90
CA GLN A 120 -4.77 13.87 -4.10
C GLN A 120 -5.93 14.70 -4.67
N HIS A 121 -5.67 15.96 -5.06
CA HIS A 121 -6.68 16.81 -5.69
C HIS A 121 -7.17 16.24 -7.02
N HIS A 122 -6.28 15.71 -7.86
CA HIS A 122 -6.65 15.06 -9.11
C HIS A 122 -7.52 13.81 -8.85
N HIS A 123 -7.14 12.97 -7.89
CA HIS A 123 -7.90 11.77 -7.55
C HIS A 123 -9.30 12.11 -7.03
N GLN A 124 -9.42 13.15 -6.19
CA GLN A 124 -10.70 13.61 -5.67
C GLN A 124 -11.61 14.19 -6.76
N GLN A 125 -11.05 14.97 -7.70
CA GLN A 125 -11.81 15.47 -8.85
C GLN A 125 -12.27 14.33 -9.76
N GLN A 126 -11.45 13.31 -9.95
CA GLN A 126 -11.81 12.15 -10.75
C GLN A 126 -12.98 11.38 -10.13
N GLN A 127 -12.95 11.15 -8.81
CA GLN A 127 -14.06 10.54 -8.08
C GLN A 127 -15.36 11.36 -8.20
N GLN A 128 -15.28 12.69 -8.13
CA GLN A 128 -16.45 13.55 -8.30
C GLN A 128 -17.03 13.47 -9.72
N ARG A 129 -16.16 13.44 -10.74
CA ARG A 129 -16.57 13.25 -12.13
C ARG A 129 -17.26 11.90 -12.30
N GLU A 130 -16.63 10.82 -11.86
CA GLU A 130 -17.21 9.48 -11.92
C GLU A 130 -18.55 9.40 -11.18
N ALA A 131 -18.68 10.00 -9.99
CA ALA A 131 -19.94 10.06 -9.26
C ALA A 131 -21.04 10.81 -10.05
N GLY A 132 -20.69 11.94 -10.67
CA GLY A 132 -21.61 12.67 -11.56
C GLY A 132 -21.98 11.86 -12.79
N ASP A 133 -21.04 11.12 -13.37
CA ASP A 133 -21.26 10.24 -14.52
C ASP A 133 -22.20 9.09 -14.16
N TRP A 134 -22.03 8.48 -12.99
CA TRP A 134 -22.92 7.46 -12.44
C TRP A 134 -24.36 7.99 -12.25
N GLN A 135 -24.52 9.22 -11.74
CA GLN A 135 -25.83 9.85 -11.64
C GLN A 135 -26.47 10.06 -13.03
N ARG A 136 -25.71 10.58 -14.00
CA ARG A 136 -26.20 10.76 -15.38
C ARG A 136 -26.57 9.44 -16.05
N TRP A 137 -25.77 8.40 -15.83
CA TRP A 137 -26.06 7.05 -16.31
C TRP A 137 -27.36 6.52 -15.71
N ARG A 138 -27.53 6.63 -14.39
CA ARG A 138 -28.74 6.18 -13.69
C ARG A 138 -30.00 6.85 -14.22
N VAL A 139 -29.97 8.16 -14.43
CA VAL A 139 -31.11 8.90 -15.02
C VAL A 139 -31.41 8.40 -16.44
N ARG A 140 -30.38 8.21 -17.28
CA ARG A 140 -30.56 7.64 -18.62
C ARG A 140 -31.14 6.22 -18.59
N ALA A 141 -30.67 5.38 -17.67
CA ALA A 141 -31.15 4.02 -17.50
C ALA A 141 -32.63 4.00 -17.08
N LEU A 142 -33.03 4.84 -16.12
CA LEU A 142 -34.44 4.97 -15.69
C LEU A 142 -35.34 5.47 -16.83
N LYS A 143 -34.89 6.50 -17.57
CA LYS A 143 -35.64 7.01 -18.73
C LYS A 143 -35.79 5.96 -19.83
N SER A 144 -34.74 5.17 -20.07
CA SER A 144 -34.77 4.07 -21.05
C SER A 144 -35.72 2.95 -20.61
N ARG A 145 -35.70 2.58 -19.33
CA ARG A 145 -36.63 1.61 -18.74
C ARG A 145 -38.09 2.06 -18.88
N TRP A 146 -38.39 3.31 -18.56
CA TRP A 146 -39.74 3.86 -18.69
C TRP A 146 -40.23 3.86 -20.15
N ARG A 147 -39.37 4.26 -21.11
CA ARG A 147 -39.69 4.20 -22.54
C ARG A 147 -40.00 2.77 -23.00
N TRP A 148 -39.24 1.79 -22.53
CA TRP A 148 -39.50 0.37 -22.81
C TRP A 148 -40.85 -0.10 -22.25
N GLN A 149 -41.20 0.29 -21.02
CA GLN A 149 -42.50 -0.06 -20.43
C GLN A 149 -43.67 0.52 -21.23
N GLN A 150 -43.55 1.76 -21.72
CA GLN A 150 -44.57 2.36 -22.58
C GLN A 150 -44.71 1.63 -23.92
N ALA A 151 -43.60 1.24 -24.54
CA ALA A 151 -43.64 0.47 -25.79
C ALA A 151 -44.38 -0.86 -25.60
N MET A 152 -44.12 -1.57 -24.50
CA MET A 152 -44.81 -2.82 -24.16
C MET A 152 -46.31 -2.62 -23.94
N GLN A 153 -46.73 -1.57 -23.24
CA GLN A 153 -48.16 -1.25 -23.08
C GLN A 153 -48.82 -0.91 -24.42
N ASN A 154 -48.14 -0.15 -25.28
CA ASN A 154 -48.67 0.19 -26.59
C ASN A 154 -48.75 -1.04 -27.52
N GLU A 155 -47.85 -2.00 -27.37
CA GLU A 155 -47.85 -3.27 -28.11
C GLU A 155 -48.99 -4.19 -27.63
N GLU A 156 -49.23 -4.29 -26.32
CA GLU A 156 -50.39 -5.00 -25.76
C GLU A 156 -51.72 -4.37 -26.16
N VAL A 157 -51.82 -3.03 -26.14
CA VAL A 157 -53.02 -2.30 -26.60
C VAL A 157 -53.23 -2.46 -28.11
N GLY A 158 -52.14 -2.46 -28.89
CA GLY A 158 -52.17 -2.71 -30.34
C GLY A 158 -52.62 -4.14 -30.68
N LEU A 159 -52.14 -5.14 -29.94
CA LEU A 159 -52.59 -6.54 -30.03
C LEU A 159 -54.07 -6.66 -29.62
N ALA A 160 -54.50 -6.03 -28.54
CA ALA A 160 -55.91 -6.02 -28.11
C ALA A 160 -56.83 -5.35 -29.13
N ALA A 161 -56.40 -4.25 -29.75
CA ALA A 161 -57.14 -3.59 -30.83
C ALA A 161 -57.22 -4.46 -32.10
N ALA A 162 -56.15 -5.16 -32.47
CA ALA A 162 -56.13 -6.08 -33.61
C ALA A 162 -57.04 -7.31 -33.41
N VAL A 163 -57.11 -7.84 -32.18
CA VAL A 163 -58.04 -8.92 -31.82
C VAL A 163 -59.49 -8.44 -31.83
N SER A 164 -59.75 -7.18 -31.45
CA SER A 164 -61.10 -6.58 -31.52
C SER A 164 -61.60 -6.32 -32.95
N SER A 165 -60.69 -6.14 -33.93
CA SER A 165 -61.07 -5.94 -35.34
C SER A 165 -61.31 -7.25 -36.13
N SER A 166 -61.10 -8.43 -35.53
CA SER A 166 -61.27 -9.73 -36.22
C SER A 166 -62.63 -10.41 -35.97
N SER A 167 -63.55 -9.80 -35.23
CA SER A 167 -64.94 -10.27 -35.12
C SER A 167 -65.86 -9.38 -35.93
N VAL A 168 -66.01 -9.65 -37.22
CA VAL A 168 -67.28 -9.74 -37.98
C VAL A 168 -66.92 -10.18 -39.41
N VAL A 169 -67.08 -11.48 -39.72
CA VAL A 169 -67.80 -11.96 -40.92
C VAL A 169 -68.25 -13.39 -40.63
N VAL A 170 -69.57 -13.64 -40.58
CA VAL A 170 -70.39 -14.82 -41.03
C VAL A 170 -71.82 -14.50 -40.53
N ALA A 171 -72.91 -14.47 -41.30
CA ALA A 171 -73.25 -14.88 -42.67
C ALA A 171 -74.12 -13.81 -43.35
#